data_AF-D6KAJ3-F1
#
_entry.id   AF-D6KAJ3-F1
#
_cell.length_a   1.000
_cell.length_b   1.000
_cell.length_c   1.000
_cell.angle_alpha   90.00
_cell.angle_beta   90.00
_cell.angle_gamma   90.00
#
_symmetry.space_group_name_H-M   'P 1'
#
loop_
_entity.id
_entity.type
_entity.pdbx_description
1 polymer ?
#
loop_
_entity_poly.entity_id
_entity_poly.type
_entity_poly.pdbx_seq_one_letter_code
_entity_poly.pdbx_strand_id
1 'polypeptide(L)'
;MPRLPRVGCVYADETHWWWIVPADSDYALRWPDAAHYATGAVLPDAPHTDRLPTLIHRPSGTVPYTPPIPLYLALCRVTGTTPTWSRPVSA
;
A
#
# COMPACT_ATOMS: atom_id res chain seq x y z
N MET A 1 8.32 -16.69 -4.69
CA MET A 1 7.54 -15.43 -4.59
C MET A 1 8.27 -14.48 -3.66
N PRO A 2 8.52 -13.22 -4.04
CA PRO A 2 9.06 -12.24 -3.10
C PRO A 2 7.99 -11.98 -2.03
N ARG A 3 8.26 -12.41 -0.80
CA ARG A 3 7.37 -12.17 0.34
C ARG A 3 7.78 -10.84 0.95
N LEU A 4 6.82 -10.03 1.35
CA LEU A 4 7.11 -8.86 2.17
C LEU A 4 7.82 -9.33 3.45
N PRO A 5 8.94 -8.71 3.84
CA PRO A 5 9.68 -9.11 5.04
C PRO A 5 8.84 -8.92 6.30
N ARG A 6 7.93 -7.93 6.28
CA ARG A 6 6.92 -7.70 7.31
C ARG A 6 5.64 -7.20 6.65
N VAL A 7 4.50 -7.69 7.12
CA VAL A 7 3.17 -7.21 6.73
C VAL A 7 2.46 -6.70 7.97
N GLY A 8 2.07 -5.42 7.95
CA GLY A 8 1.25 -4.78 8.99
C GLY A 8 -0.22 -5.16 8.86
N CYS A 9 -1.14 -4.34 9.34
CA CYS A 9 -2.56 -4.57 9.14
C CYS A 9 -2.92 -4.48 7.65
N VAL A 10 -3.73 -5.44 7.18
CA VAL A 10 -4.33 -5.42 5.85
C VAL A 10 -5.83 -5.49 5.97
N TYR A 11 -6.50 -4.54 5.35
CA TYR A 11 -7.95 -4.54 5.22
C TYR A 11 -8.33 -4.89 3.79
N ALA A 12 -9.51 -5.47 3.60
CA ALA A 12 -10.02 -5.76 2.28
C ALA A 12 -11.54 -5.61 2.22
N ASP A 13 -12.00 -5.17 1.07
CA ASP A 13 -13.39 -5.24 0.63
C ASP A 13 -13.47 -6.04 -0.68
N GLU A 14 -14.59 -5.98 -1.40
CA GLU A 14 -14.76 -6.72 -2.67
C GLU A 14 -13.89 -6.20 -3.82
N THR A 15 -13.40 -4.97 -3.71
CA THR A 15 -12.76 -4.21 -4.79
C THR A 15 -11.29 -3.92 -4.52
N HIS A 16 -10.91 -3.70 -3.26
CA HIS A 16 -9.58 -3.20 -2.91
C HIS A 16 -8.99 -3.91 -1.69
N TRP A 17 -7.66 -3.99 -1.69
CA TRP A 17 -6.86 -4.34 -0.52
C TRP A 17 -6.14 -3.09 -0.04
N TRP A 18 -6.13 -2.90 1.28
CA TRP A 18 -5.64 -1.69 1.93
C TRP A 18 -4.55 -2.07 2.93
N TRP A 19 -3.37 -1.49 2.77
CA TRP A 19 -2.28 -1.62 3.73
C TRP A 19 -2.16 -0.34 4.54
N ILE A 20 -1.97 -0.45 5.85
CA ILE A 20 -1.55 0.69 6.66
C ILE A 20 -0.06 0.93 6.41
N VAL A 21 0.30 2.18 6.09
CA VAL A 21 1.67 2.68 6.00
C VAL A 21 1.80 3.93 6.88
N PRO A 22 3.03 4.32 7.30
CA PRO A 22 3.23 5.61 7.97
C PRO A 22 2.72 6.78 7.12
N ALA A 23 2.35 7.88 7.77
CA ALA A 23 2.07 9.14 7.10
C ALA A 23 3.25 9.57 6.22
N ASP A 24 2.96 10.35 5.18
CA ASP A 24 3.93 10.89 4.22
C ASP A 24 4.73 9.82 3.44
N SER A 25 4.21 8.59 3.38
CA SER A 25 4.84 7.52 2.60
C SER A 25 4.78 7.77 1.08
N ASP A 26 4.03 8.77 0.63
CA ASP A 26 3.95 9.25 -0.75
C ASP A 26 5.03 10.30 -1.09
N TYR A 27 5.71 10.90 -0.10
CA TYR A 27 6.69 11.98 -0.31
C TYR A 27 7.81 11.62 -1.31
N ALA A 28 8.31 10.37 -1.26
CA ALA A 28 9.37 9.90 -2.16
C ALA A 28 8.97 8.63 -2.94
N LEU A 29 7.79 8.07 -2.67
CA LEU A 29 7.30 6.87 -3.32
C LEU A 29 6.13 7.24 -4.23
N ARG A 30 6.42 7.37 -5.52
CA ARG A 30 5.36 7.48 -6.53
C ARG A 30 4.74 6.10 -6.71
N TRP A 31 3.69 5.82 -5.93
CA TRP A 31 2.92 4.58 -6.02
C TRP A 31 2.46 4.32 -7.46
N PRO A 32 2.38 3.06 -7.91
CA PRO A 32 1.84 2.72 -9.23
C PRO A 32 0.41 3.25 -9.42
N ASP A 33 0.00 3.56 -10.65
CA ASP A 33 -1.34 4.12 -10.94
C ASP A 33 -2.50 3.22 -10.46
N ALA A 34 -2.26 1.91 -10.36
CA ALA A 34 -3.21 0.93 -9.82
C ALA A 34 -3.31 0.93 -8.28
N ALA A 35 -2.54 1.77 -7.58
CA ALA A 35 -2.54 1.90 -6.14
C ALA A 35 -2.83 3.36 -5.73
N HIS A 36 -3.80 3.53 -4.82
CA HIS A 36 -4.18 4.83 -4.31
C HIS A 36 -3.60 5.05 -2.90
N TYR A 37 -2.93 6.20 -2.69
CA TYR A 37 -2.52 6.63 -1.36
C TYR A 37 -3.65 7.41 -0.69
N ALA A 38 -4.31 6.80 0.29
CA ALA A 38 -5.39 7.41 1.06
C ALA A 38 -4.84 8.17 2.28
N THR A 39 -4.56 9.47 2.10
CA THR A 39 -4.04 10.34 3.17
C THR A 39 -4.97 10.35 4.38
N GLY A 40 -4.39 10.21 5.58
CA GLY A 40 -5.14 10.17 6.83
C GLY A 40 -6.02 8.92 7.00
N ALA A 41 -5.84 7.89 6.14
CA ALA A 41 -6.70 6.71 6.08
C ALA A 41 -8.19 7.04 5.83
N VAL A 42 -8.45 8.12 5.08
CA VAL A 42 -9.79 8.49 4.64
C VAL A 42 -10.10 7.76 3.33
N LEU A 43 -11.17 6.96 3.32
CA LEU A 43 -11.62 6.24 2.13
C LEU A 43 -12.48 7.17 1.26
N PRO A 44 -12.05 7.55 0.05
CA PRO A 44 -12.86 8.36 -0.85
C PRO A 44 -14.06 7.54 -1.33
N ASP A 45 -15.25 8.14 -1.32
CA ASP A 45 -16.50 7.58 -1.85
C ASP A 45 -16.77 6.12 -1.48
N ALA A 46 -16.67 5.76 -0.19
CA ALA A 46 -17.15 4.45 0.28
C ALA A 46 -18.66 4.37 -0.03
N PRO A 47 -19.12 3.64 -1.08
CA PRO A 47 -20.47 3.82 -1.64
C PRO A 47 -21.58 3.38 -0.68
N HIS A 48 -21.19 2.66 0.38
CA HIS A 48 -22.04 2.26 1.47
C HIS A 48 -21.22 2.32 2.75
N THR A 49 -21.62 3.16 3.72
CA THR A 49 -21.08 3.15 5.09
C THR A 49 -21.19 1.78 5.76
N ASP A 50 -22.08 0.92 5.26
CA ASP A 50 -22.26 -0.47 5.72
C ASP A 50 -21.16 -1.43 5.23
N ARG A 51 -20.24 -0.96 4.36
CA ARG A 51 -19.24 -1.81 3.71
C ARG A 51 -17.82 -1.29 3.85
N LEU A 52 -17.46 -0.95 5.09
CA LEU A 52 -16.06 -0.66 5.43
C LEU A 52 -15.17 -1.88 5.16
N PRO A 53 -13.93 -1.68 4.69
CA PRO A 53 -12.95 -2.75 4.56
C PRO A 53 -12.78 -3.51 5.87
N THR A 54 -12.79 -4.84 5.78
CA THR A 54 -12.63 -5.72 6.93
C THR A 54 -11.16 -6.05 7.15
N LEU A 55 -10.75 -6.18 8.42
CA LEU A 55 -9.38 -6.51 8.76
C LEU A 55 -9.11 -7.99 8.52
N ILE A 56 -8.35 -8.30 7.47
CA ILE A 56 -8.06 -9.68 7.04
C ILE A 56 -6.70 -10.18 7.53
N HIS A 57 -5.79 -9.28 7.91
CA HIS A 57 -4.50 -9.65 8.49
C HIS A 57 -4.11 -8.68 9.60
N ARG A 58 -3.80 -9.23 10.78
CA ARG A 58 -3.26 -8.50 11.94
C ARG A 58 -1.82 -8.97 12.16
N PRO A 59 -0.83 -8.07 12.28
CA PRO A 59 0.52 -8.46 12.63
C PRO A 59 0.57 -9.02 14.06
N SER A 60 1.51 -9.92 14.33
CA SER A 60 1.74 -10.46 15.68
C SER A 60 2.41 -9.44 16.62
N GLY A 61 3.09 -8.44 16.07
CA GLY A 61 3.72 -7.36 16.84
C GLY A 61 2.81 -6.15 17.05
N THR A 62 3.30 -5.15 17.78
CA THR A 62 2.57 -3.92 18.10
C THR A 62 2.57 -2.88 16.97
N VAL A 63 3.39 -3.09 15.93
CA VAL A 63 3.53 -2.15 14.82
C VAL A 63 2.48 -2.46 13.75
N PRO A 64 1.47 -1.59 13.55
CA PRO A 64 0.35 -1.89 12.65
C PRO A 64 0.66 -1.65 11.18
N TYR A 65 1.82 -1.06 10.84
CA TYR A 65 2.11 -0.65 9.47
C TYR A 65 3.08 -1.58 8.73
N THR A 66 2.85 -1.69 7.42
CA THR A 66 3.77 -2.33 6.48
C THR A 66 4.88 -1.34 6.11
N PRO A 67 6.17 -1.73 6.13
CA PRO A 67 7.25 -0.88 5.63
C PRO A 67 6.97 -0.36 4.22
N PRO A 68 6.96 0.96 3.98
CA PRO A 68 6.48 1.51 2.71
C PRO A 68 7.41 1.19 1.54
N ILE A 69 8.74 1.17 1.73
CA ILE A 69 9.70 0.84 0.66
C ILE A 69 9.53 -0.61 0.16
N PRO A 70 9.54 -1.66 1.02
CA PRO A 70 9.23 -3.02 0.58
C PRO A 70 7.86 -3.19 -0.06
N LEU A 71 6.82 -2.52 0.47
CA LEU A 71 5.48 -2.57 -0.12
C LEU A 71 5.46 -1.95 -1.52
N TYR A 72 6.07 -0.78 -1.67
CA TYR A 72 6.21 -0.10 -2.96
C TYR A 72 6.89 -0.98 -4.00
N LEU A 73 8.04 -1.58 -3.66
CA LEU A 73 8.74 -2.49 -4.56
C LEU A 73 7.90 -3.73 -4.94
N ALA A 74 7.11 -4.26 -3.99
CA ALA A 74 6.21 -5.37 -4.26
C ALA A 74 5.08 -4.97 -5.22
N LEU A 75 4.44 -3.82 -5.00
CA LEU A 75 3.37 -3.31 -5.86
C LEU A 75 3.89 -2.96 -7.26
N CYS A 76 5.06 -2.32 -7.37
CA CYS A 76 5.74 -2.07 -8.64
C CYS A 76 5.94 -3.37 -9.44
N ARG A 77 6.41 -4.44 -8.79
CA ARG A 77 6.60 -5.74 -9.45
C ARG A 77 5.28 -6.37 -9.90
N VAL A 78 4.25 -6.35 -9.05
CA VAL A 78 2.93 -6.95 -9.38
C VAL A 78 2.23 -6.17 -10.50
N THR A 79 2.38 -4.85 -10.52
CA THR A 79 1.75 -3.96 -11.52
C THR A 79 2.60 -3.76 -12.78
N GLY A 80 3.80 -4.34 -12.86
CA GLY A 80 4.73 -4.10 -13.97
C GLY A 80 5.29 -2.67 -14.07
N THR A 81 5.20 -1.89 -12.99
CA THR A 81 5.69 -0.51 -12.95
C THR A 81 7.15 -0.45 -12.51
N THR A 82 8.01 0.22 -13.26
CA THR A 82 9.41 0.46 -12.85
C THR A 82 9.47 1.48 -11.70
N PRO A 83 10.12 1.16 -10.56
CA PRO A 83 10.30 2.11 -9.47
C PRO A 83 10.98 3.41 -9.93
N THR A 84 10.51 4.57 -9.47
CA THR A 84 10.97 5.88 -9.97
C THR A 84 12.49 6.07 -9.91
N TRP A 85 13.08 5.77 -8.76
CA TRP A 85 14.51 5.77 -8.48
C TRP A 85 15.36 4.75 -9.26
N SER A 86 14.72 3.77 -9.91
CA SER A 86 15.41 2.79 -10.79
C SER A 86 15.37 3.17 -12.26
N ARG A 87 14.70 4.28 -12.63
CA ARG A 87 14.71 4.76 -14.01
C ARG A 87 16.12 5.25 -14.37
N PRO A 88 16.64 4.91 -15.56
CA PRO A 88 17.91 5.46 -16.03
C PRO A 88 17.86 6.98 -16.03
N VAL A 89 18.88 7.63 -15.47
CA VAL A 89 19.08 9.08 -15.67
C VAL A 89 19.44 9.26 -17.15
N SER A 90 18.54 9.88 -17.92
CA SER A 90 18.91 10.40 -19.23
C SER A 90 19.62 11.74 -19.01
N ALA A 91 20.85 11.83 -19.49
CA ALA A 91 21.66 13.05 -19.51
C ALA A 91 21.30 13.92 -20.72
#